data_AF-A0A957A2E2-F1
#
_entry.id   AF-A0A957A2E2-F1
#
_cell.length_a   1.000
_cell.length_b   1.000
_cell.length_c   1.000
_cell.angle_alpha   90.00
_cell.angle_beta   90.00
_cell.angle_gamma   90.00
#
_symmetry.space_group_name_H-M   'P 1'
#
loop_
_entity.id
_entity.type
_entity.pdbx_description
1 polymer ?
#
loop_
_entity_poly.entity_id
_entity_poly.type
_entity_poly.pdbx_seq_one_letter_code
_entity_poly.pdbx_strand_id
1 'polypeptide(L)'
;MESSVATQGRNRPPAARWLSLLQDAALVSLFAVFAVFQFKLVGEGVYRNIPFALENGLLVMLFLTRRRSAETSSRPFDWAVAALASWLPLVYVAQHDIDSLNAVLGTSMQVAGLTMAVISFGFLGRSIGIVAADRGLKTGGAYALVRHPAYAAHITTGTGFLIANPHWINAAIWVTVFACQIARIHAEEGLL
;
A
#
# COMPACT_ATOMS: atom_id res chain seq x y z
N MET A 1 -12.51 -42.35 -11.83
CA MET A 1 -11.74 -41.29 -12.52
C MET A 1 -11.73 -40.02 -11.67
N GLU A 2 -11.26 -40.14 -10.42
CA GLU A 2 -11.24 -39.07 -9.42
C GLU A 2 -9.99 -39.26 -8.55
N SER A 3 -8.82 -38.78 -8.99
CA SER A 3 -7.61 -38.77 -8.14
C SER A 3 -6.41 -38.08 -8.80
N SER A 4 -6.56 -36.87 -9.34
CA SER A 4 -5.39 -36.14 -9.86
C SER A 4 -5.46 -34.61 -9.71
N VAL A 5 -5.88 -34.11 -8.54
CA VAL A 5 -5.82 -32.66 -8.24
C VAL A 5 -5.10 -32.36 -6.92
N ALA A 6 -4.71 -33.36 -6.12
CA ALA A 6 -4.21 -33.16 -4.77
C ALA A 6 -2.69 -33.38 -4.61
N THR A 7 -1.81 -32.75 -5.40
CA THR A 7 -0.35 -32.88 -5.19
C THR A 7 0.54 -31.73 -5.69
N GLN A 8 0.07 -30.49 -5.87
CA GLN A 8 0.96 -29.36 -6.23
C GLN A 8 1.45 -28.51 -5.04
N GLY A 9 1.23 -28.95 -3.79
CA GLY A 9 1.54 -28.16 -2.59
C GLY A 9 2.85 -28.50 -1.85
N ARG A 10 3.63 -29.51 -2.25
CA ARG A 10 4.78 -29.99 -1.46
C ARG A 10 6.08 -29.95 -2.26
N ASN A 11 7.03 -29.16 -1.75
CA ASN A 11 8.46 -29.10 -2.09
C ASN A 11 8.91 -27.87 -2.90
N ARG A 12 8.77 -26.67 -2.31
CA ARG A 12 9.72 -25.59 -2.61
C ARG A 12 11.04 -25.88 -1.87
N PRO A 13 12.21 -25.77 -2.51
CA PRO A 13 13.50 -26.04 -1.87
C PRO A 13 13.69 -25.14 -0.64
N PRO A 14 14.36 -25.61 0.43
CA PRO A 14 14.50 -24.86 1.69
C PRO A 14 15.14 -23.48 1.49
N ALA A 15 16.05 -23.33 0.52
CA ALA A 15 16.67 -22.05 0.16
C ALA A 15 15.64 -21.01 -0.34
N ALA A 16 14.64 -21.41 -1.14
CA ALA A 16 13.58 -20.52 -1.63
C ALA A 16 12.66 -20.06 -0.49
N ARG A 17 12.50 -20.89 0.56
CA ARG A 17 11.75 -20.54 1.77
C ARG A 17 12.50 -19.51 2.62
N TRP A 18 13.82 -19.65 2.77
CA TRP A 18 14.64 -18.69 3.51
C TRP A 18 14.76 -17.35 2.80
N LEU A 19 14.95 -17.35 1.48
CA LEU A 19 15.01 -16.12 0.69
C LEU A 19 13.72 -15.30 0.79
N SER A 20 12.56 -15.95 0.74
CA SER A 20 11.27 -15.29 0.91
C SER A 20 10.98 -14.84 2.35
N LEU A 21 11.55 -15.49 3.35
CA LEU A 21 11.47 -15.03 4.75
C LEU A 21 12.35 -13.79 4.99
N LEU A 22 13.56 -13.79 4.45
CA LEU A 22 14.46 -12.63 4.50
C LEU A 22 13.88 -11.42 3.76
N GLN A 23 13.22 -11.66 2.63
CA GLN A 23 12.55 -10.62 1.85
C GLN A 23 11.39 -9.96 2.60
N ASP A 24 10.50 -10.76 3.20
CA ASP A 24 9.43 -10.22 4.02
C ASP A 24 9.97 -9.51 5.26
N ALA A 25 10.98 -10.08 5.91
CA ALA A 25 11.64 -9.44 7.04
C ALA A 25 12.25 -8.09 6.63
N ALA A 26 12.90 -7.99 5.47
CA ALA A 26 13.46 -6.74 4.96
C ALA A 26 12.36 -5.69 4.70
N LEU A 27 11.26 -6.09 4.04
CA LEU A 27 10.12 -5.20 3.79
C LEU A 27 9.47 -4.71 5.09
N VAL A 28 9.29 -5.60 6.06
CA VAL A 28 8.75 -5.27 7.40
C VAL A 28 9.69 -4.34 8.15
N SER A 29 10.99 -4.62 8.14
CA SER A 29 12.00 -3.81 8.83
C SER A 29 12.04 -2.39 8.27
N LEU A 30 12.06 -2.27 6.94
CA LEU A 30 12.11 -0.98 6.26
C LEU A 30 10.81 -0.19 6.46
N PHE A 31 9.68 -0.90 6.52
CA PHE A 31 8.41 -0.28 6.87
C PHE A 31 8.40 0.17 8.34
N ALA A 32 8.93 -0.62 9.27
CA ALA A 32 9.03 -0.21 10.67
C ALA A 32 9.84 1.08 10.80
N VAL A 33 10.89 1.26 9.99
CA VAL A 33 11.62 2.53 9.87
C VAL A 33 10.70 3.65 9.34
N PHE A 34 9.89 3.41 8.30
CA PHE A 34 8.88 4.37 7.84
C PHE A 34 7.94 4.82 8.95
N ALA A 35 7.39 3.86 9.68
CA ALA A 35 6.47 4.14 10.78
C ALA A 35 7.15 5.04 11.82
N VAL A 36 8.38 4.73 12.23
CA VAL A 36 9.13 5.54 13.19
C VAL A 36 9.38 6.96 12.69
N PHE A 37 9.75 7.14 11.41
CA PHE A 37 9.94 8.47 10.83
C PHE A 37 8.64 9.26 10.75
N GLN A 38 7.52 8.63 10.38
CA GLN A 38 6.23 9.32 10.38
C GLN A 38 5.74 9.65 11.79
N PHE A 39 5.95 8.76 12.76
CA PHE A 39 5.65 9.05 14.17
C PHE A 39 6.46 10.25 14.68
N LYS A 40 7.72 10.41 14.24
CA LYS A 40 8.51 11.61 14.54
C LYS A 40 7.94 12.87 13.88
N LEU A 41 7.57 12.79 12.60
CA LEU A 41 6.93 13.90 11.87
C LEU A 41 5.64 14.38 12.54
N VAL A 42 4.82 13.45 13.04
CA VAL A 42 3.61 13.78 13.82
C VAL A 42 3.97 14.37 15.19
N GLY A 43 5.05 13.86 15.81
CA GLY A 43 5.57 14.36 17.09
C GLY A 43 6.11 15.80 17.03
N GLU A 44 6.52 16.28 15.85
CA GLU A 44 6.93 17.67 15.61
C GLU A 44 5.75 18.67 15.54
N GLY A 45 4.51 18.21 15.77
CA GLY A 45 3.33 19.08 15.92
C GLY A 45 2.54 19.30 14.63
N VAL A 46 2.89 18.61 13.54
CA VAL A 46 2.17 18.70 12.26
C VAL A 46 1.01 17.69 12.22
N TYR A 47 0.01 17.92 13.08
CA TYR A 47 -1.14 17.01 13.27
C TYR A 47 -1.99 16.79 12.01
N ARG A 48 -1.90 17.70 11.04
CA ARG A 48 -2.67 17.62 9.79
C ARG A 48 -2.37 16.40 8.92
N ASN A 49 -1.22 15.76 9.13
CA ASN A 49 -0.76 14.58 8.39
C ASN A 49 -1.07 13.24 9.11
N ILE A 50 -1.74 13.28 10.28
CA ILE A 50 -2.14 12.09 11.02
C ILE A 50 -2.95 11.10 10.16
N PRO A 51 -3.95 11.51 9.36
CA PRO A 51 -4.73 10.54 8.59
C PRO A 51 -3.89 9.78 7.56
N PHE A 52 -2.92 10.45 6.93
CA PHE A 52 -1.93 9.81 6.07
C PHE A 52 -1.06 8.80 6.81
N ALA A 53 -0.58 9.15 8.01
CA ALA A 53 0.20 8.22 8.84
C ALA A 53 -0.64 7.00 9.27
N LEU A 54 -1.91 7.20 9.64
CA LEU A 54 -2.84 6.13 10.02
C LEU A 54 -3.13 5.16 8.87
N GLU A 55 -3.35 5.67 7.65
CA GLU A 55 -3.59 4.82 6.49
C GLU A 55 -2.39 3.92 6.19
N ASN A 56 -1.19 4.50 6.18
CA ASN A 56 0.04 3.75 5.99
C ASN A 56 0.25 2.73 7.11
N GLY A 57 -0.01 3.09 8.37
CA GLY A 57 0.03 2.17 9.50
C GLY A 57 -0.97 1.00 9.37
N LEU A 58 -2.19 1.28 8.89
CA LEU A 58 -3.22 0.27 8.65
C LEU A 58 -2.79 -0.73 7.57
N LEU A 59 -2.25 -0.23 6.44
CA LEU A 59 -1.69 -1.06 5.37
C LEU A 59 -0.67 -2.08 5.90
N VAL A 60 0.04 -1.73 6.95
CA VAL A 60 1.18 -2.50 7.49
C VAL A 60 0.74 -3.49 8.51
N MET A 61 -0.15 -3.08 9.40
CA MET A 61 -0.83 -4.00 10.27
C MET A 61 -1.47 -5.12 9.45
N LEU A 62 -2.15 -4.77 8.36
CA LEU A 62 -2.76 -5.73 7.45
C LEU A 62 -1.73 -6.58 6.71
N PHE A 63 -0.60 -5.99 6.31
CA PHE A 63 0.50 -6.74 5.71
C PHE A 63 1.12 -7.75 6.69
N LEU A 64 1.35 -7.38 7.94
CA LEU A 64 1.91 -8.25 8.98
C LEU A 64 0.96 -9.38 9.38
N THR A 65 -0.35 -9.13 9.31
CA THR A 65 -1.38 -10.08 9.72
C THR A 65 -1.90 -10.96 8.56
N ARG A 66 -1.39 -10.73 7.35
CA ARG A 66 -1.71 -11.47 6.11
C ARG A 66 -1.27 -12.94 6.18
N ARG A 67 -2.11 -13.84 5.66
CA ARG A 67 -1.66 -15.18 5.19
C ARG A 67 -1.03 -15.05 3.80
N ARG A 68 0.26 -15.40 3.64
CA ARG A 68 0.96 -15.35 2.34
C ARG A 68 0.15 -16.08 1.27
N SER A 69 -0.18 -15.39 0.17
CA SER A 69 -0.75 -16.05 -1.01
C SER A 69 0.32 -16.89 -1.69
N ALA A 70 -0.03 -18.11 -2.09
CA ALA A 70 0.90 -19.11 -2.62
C ALA A 70 1.45 -18.73 -4.01
N GLU A 71 0.76 -17.84 -4.73
CA GLU A 71 1.11 -17.36 -6.06
C GLU A 71 1.43 -15.87 -5.99
N THR A 72 2.71 -15.54 -6.09
CA THR A 72 3.21 -14.15 -6.20
C THR A 72 3.96 -14.06 -7.51
N SER A 73 3.80 -12.95 -8.24
CA SER A 73 4.54 -12.74 -9.47
C SER A 73 6.04 -12.93 -9.24
N SER A 74 6.68 -13.72 -10.11
CA SER A 74 8.12 -14.00 -10.08
C SER A 74 8.95 -12.91 -10.77
N ARG A 75 8.30 -11.88 -11.36
CA ARG A 75 8.98 -10.85 -12.16
C ARG A 75 9.64 -9.81 -11.25
N PRO A 76 10.98 -9.62 -11.32
CA PRO A 76 11.70 -8.64 -10.50
C PRO A 76 11.17 -7.20 -10.63
N PHE A 77 10.60 -6.85 -11.79
CA PHE A 77 9.98 -5.55 -12.04
C PHE A 77 8.79 -5.27 -11.11
N ASP A 78 7.89 -6.24 -10.91
CA ASP A 78 6.72 -6.06 -10.04
C ASP A 78 7.12 -5.85 -8.58
N TRP A 79 8.24 -6.46 -8.18
CA TRP A 79 8.86 -6.26 -6.88
C TRP A 79 9.47 -4.87 -6.74
N ALA A 80 10.20 -4.39 -7.75
CA ALA A 80 10.75 -3.04 -7.76
C ALA A 80 9.65 -1.98 -7.71
N VAL A 81 8.57 -2.17 -8.48
CA VAL A 81 7.40 -1.28 -8.48
C VAL A 81 6.70 -1.28 -7.12
N ALA A 82 6.48 -2.46 -6.52
CA ALA A 82 5.87 -2.54 -5.20
C ALA A 82 6.75 -1.91 -4.11
N ALA A 83 8.06 -2.13 -4.18
CA ALA A 83 9.04 -1.50 -3.31
C ALA A 83 9.01 0.03 -3.46
N LEU A 84 9.12 0.56 -4.68
CA LEU A 84 9.07 1.99 -4.94
C LEU A 84 7.78 2.63 -4.43
N ALA A 85 6.63 2.01 -4.71
CA ALA A 85 5.34 2.50 -4.21
C ALA A 85 5.27 2.54 -2.68
N SER A 86 5.85 1.55 -2.01
CA SER A 86 5.86 1.48 -0.55
C SER A 86 6.94 2.33 0.12
N TRP A 87 8.04 2.63 -0.58
CA TRP A 87 9.22 3.28 0.01
C TRP A 87 9.29 4.76 -0.29
N LEU A 88 8.90 5.20 -1.48
CA LEU A 88 8.98 6.62 -1.85
C LEU A 88 8.21 7.57 -0.90
N PRO A 89 7.08 7.18 -0.31
CA PRO A 89 6.42 7.99 0.72
C PRO A 89 7.28 8.31 1.97
N LEU A 90 8.37 7.57 2.22
CA LEU A 90 9.34 7.84 3.29
C LEU A 90 9.96 9.24 3.20
N VAL A 91 10.13 9.72 1.98
CA VAL A 91 10.92 10.93 1.68
C VAL A 91 10.01 12.16 1.56
N TYR A 92 8.72 12.01 1.90
CA TYR A 92 7.81 13.14 1.94
C TYR A 92 8.26 14.19 2.96
N VAL A 93 8.26 15.45 2.52
CA VAL A 93 8.69 16.59 3.29
C VAL A 93 7.46 17.30 3.86
N ALA A 94 7.33 17.34 5.18
CA ALA A 94 6.32 18.20 5.81
C ALA A 94 6.72 19.67 5.68
N GLN A 95 5.76 20.49 5.26
CA GLN A 95 5.92 21.94 5.25
C GLN A 95 5.43 22.51 6.58
N HIS A 96 5.90 23.68 7.00
CA HIS A 96 5.39 24.33 8.23
C HIS A 96 4.55 25.57 7.88
N ASP A 97 4.92 26.26 6.81
CA ASP A 97 4.23 27.47 6.33
C ASP A 97 3.29 27.13 5.17
N ILE A 98 2.04 26.79 5.51
CA ILE A 98 0.97 26.53 4.55
C ILE A 98 -0.27 27.37 4.90
N ASP A 99 -1.00 27.82 3.90
CA ASP A 99 -2.25 28.52 4.10
C ASP A 99 -3.33 27.59 4.69
N SER A 100 -4.26 28.19 5.44
CA SER A 100 -5.31 27.45 6.15
C SER A 100 -6.26 26.70 5.21
N LEU A 101 -6.50 27.23 4.01
CA LEU A 101 -7.37 26.59 3.02
C LEU A 101 -6.76 25.28 2.52
N ASN A 102 -5.50 25.31 2.06
CA ASN A 102 -4.80 24.10 1.62
C ASN A 102 -4.62 23.09 2.77
N ALA A 103 -4.39 23.55 3.99
CA ALA A 103 -4.35 22.65 5.15
C ALA A 103 -5.68 21.90 5.34
N VAL A 104 -6.82 22.61 5.31
CA VAL A 104 -8.16 21.99 5.49
C VAL A 104 -8.53 21.08 4.31
N LEU A 105 -8.30 21.53 3.07
CA LEU A 105 -8.56 20.73 1.87
C LEU A 105 -7.69 19.46 1.85
N GLY A 106 -6.40 19.60 2.14
CA GLY A 106 -5.48 18.48 2.18
C GLY A 106 -5.85 17.47 3.27
N THR A 107 -6.11 17.93 4.50
CA THR A 107 -6.50 17.03 5.60
C THR A 107 -7.85 16.36 5.36
N SER A 108 -8.87 17.08 4.87
CA SER A 108 -10.16 16.49 4.55
C SER A 108 -10.06 15.40 3.48
N MET A 109 -9.22 15.62 2.47
CA MET A 109 -8.94 14.62 1.44
C MET A 109 -8.18 13.41 2.01
N GLN A 110 -7.23 13.61 2.92
CA GLN A 110 -6.56 12.50 3.62
C GLN A 110 -7.55 11.69 4.47
N VAL A 111 -8.50 12.33 5.16
CA VAL A 111 -9.55 11.64 5.93
C VAL A 111 -10.47 10.83 5.01
N ALA A 112 -10.84 11.38 3.85
CA ALA A 112 -11.63 10.67 2.86
C ALA A 112 -10.89 9.43 2.34
N GLY A 113 -9.60 9.57 1.99
CA GLY A 113 -8.74 8.47 1.58
C GLY A 113 -8.60 7.39 2.65
N LEU A 114 -8.34 7.77 3.91
CA LEU A 114 -8.31 6.83 5.04
C LEU A 114 -9.63 6.08 5.22
N THR A 115 -10.76 6.78 5.11
CA THR A 115 -12.09 6.16 5.23
C THR A 115 -12.31 5.14 4.11
N MET A 116 -11.96 5.50 2.86
CA MET A 116 -11.98 4.58 1.74
C MET A 116 -11.07 3.37 1.97
N ALA A 117 -9.89 3.56 2.54
CA ALA A 117 -8.96 2.48 2.86
C ALA A 117 -9.56 1.51 3.88
N VAL A 118 -10.09 2.03 5.00
CA VAL A 118 -10.76 1.23 6.04
C VAL A 118 -11.92 0.43 5.46
N ILE A 119 -12.78 1.05 4.65
CA ILE A 119 -13.89 0.36 3.98
C ILE A 119 -13.34 -0.72 3.04
N SER A 120 -12.37 -0.38 2.19
CA SER A 120 -11.76 -1.31 1.23
C SER A 120 -11.19 -2.54 1.90
N PHE A 121 -10.47 -2.37 3.01
CA PHE A 121 -9.90 -3.49 3.76
C PHE A 121 -10.95 -4.27 4.55
N GLY A 122 -11.99 -3.61 5.06
CA GLY A 122 -13.14 -4.29 5.68
C GLY A 122 -13.80 -5.30 4.72
N PHE A 123 -13.98 -4.93 3.45
CA PHE A 123 -14.50 -5.84 2.42
C PHE A 123 -13.47 -6.87 1.92
N LEU A 124 -12.18 -6.52 1.91
CA LEU A 124 -11.11 -7.40 1.44
C LEU A 124 -10.77 -8.51 2.45
N GLY A 125 -10.91 -8.26 3.75
CA GLY A 125 -10.62 -9.22 4.81
C GLY A 125 -9.13 -9.61 4.83
N ARG A 126 -8.82 -10.92 4.93
CA ARG A 126 -7.43 -11.42 5.07
C ARG A 126 -6.68 -11.67 3.75
N SER A 127 -7.25 -11.33 2.59
CA SER A 127 -6.69 -11.63 1.26
C SER A 127 -5.82 -10.50 0.69
N ILE A 128 -5.08 -9.78 1.53
CA ILE A 128 -4.29 -8.61 1.15
C ILE A 128 -2.88 -9.06 0.72
N GLY A 129 -2.24 -8.43 -0.26
CA GLY A 129 -0.85 -8.73 -0.64
C GLY A 129 -0.09 -7.55 -1.25
N ILE A 130 1.24 -7.55 -1.13
CA ILE A 130 2.12 -6.50 -1.69
C ILE A 130 2.22 -6.60 -3.21
N VAL A 131 2.47 -7.81 -3.71
CA VAL A 131 2.63 -8.09 -5.14
C VAL A 131 1.30 -8.55 -5.73
N ALA A 132 1.10 -8.28 -7.02
CA ALA A 132 -0.01 -8.81 -7.78
C ALA A 132 -0.12 -10.34 -7.57
N ALA A 133 -1.30 -10.77 -7.17
CA ALA A 133 -1.63 -12.15 -6.89
C ALA A 133 -3.11 -12.33 -7.21
N ASP A 134 -3.50 -13.48 -7.74
CA ASP A 134 -4.90 -13.82 -7.93
C ASP A 134 -5.60 -13.88 -6.55
N ARG A 135 -6.59 -13.01 -6.36
CA ARG A 135 -7.30 -12.81 -5.09
C ARG A 135 -8.75 -13.30 -5.15
N GLY A 136 -9.20 -13.80 -6.29
CA GLY A 136 -10.61 -14.01 -6.60
C GLY A 136 -11.37 -12.67 -6.69
N LEU A 137 -12.20 -12.52 -7.73
CA LEU A 137 -13.01 -11.32 -7.92
C LEU A 137 -14.01 -11.14 -6.76
N LYS A 138 -13.76 -10.14 -5.91
CA LYS A 138 -14.77 -9.66 -4.95
C LYS A 138 -15.59 -8.57 -5.62
N THR A 139 -16.91 -8.77 -5.71
CA THR A 139 -17.84 -7.85 -6.37
C THR A 139 -18.77 -7.10 -5.41
N GLY A 140 -18.62 -7.29 -4.09
CA GLY A 140 -19.46 -6.64 -3.07
C GLY A 140 -18.85 -5.37 -2.48
N GLY A 141 -19.72 -4.43 -2.05
CA GLY A 141 -19.30 -3.21 -1.33
C GLY A 141 -18.56 -2.19 -2.18
N ALA A 142 -17.46 -1.63 -1.68
CA ALA A 142 -16.63 -0.68 -2.41
C ALA A 142 -16.10 -1.23 -3.76
N TYR A 143 -15.95 -2.55 -3.86
CA TYR A 143 -15.52 -3.24 -5.08
C TYR A 143 -16.60 -3.26 -6.18
N ALA A 144 -17.86 -2.95 -5.85
CA ALA A 144 -18.93 -2.74 -6.83
C ALA A 144 -18.84 -1.36 -7.51
N LEU A 145 -18.18 -0.39 -6.87
CA LEU A 145 -18.03 0.98 -7.36
C LEU A 145 -16.71 1.17 -8.13
N VAL A 146 -15.62 0.60 -7.63
CA VAL A 146 -14.28 0.71 -8.23
C VAL A 146 -13.58 -0.65 -8.10
N ARG A 147 -12.96 -1.14 -9.18
CA ARG A 147 -12.24 -2.44 -9.20
C ARG A 147 -11.12 -2.53 -8.15
N HIS A 148 -10.45 -1.42 -7.89
CA HIS A 148 -9.26 -1.33 -7.04
C HIS A 148 -9.40 -0.23 -5.96
N PRO A 149 -10.36 -0.34 -5.02
CA PRO A 149 -10.70 0.74 -4.11
C PRO A 149 -9.59 1.04 -3.09
N ALA A 150 -8.77 0.03 -2.74
CA ALA A 150 -7.59 0.22 -1.89
C ALA A 150 -6.48 1.07 -2.57
N TYR A 151 -6.29 0.90 -3.88
CA TYR A 151 -5.34 1.70 -4.64
C TYR A 151 -5.84 3.15 -4.78
N ALA A 152 -7.14 3.31 -5.06
CA ALA A 152 -7.78 4.62 -5.10
C ALA A 152 -7.69 5.36 -3.76
N ALA A 153 -7.88 4.65 -2.64
CA ALA A 153 -7.73 5.21 -1.31
C ALA A 153 -6.32 5.78 -1.09
N HIS A 154 -5.29 5.01 -1.42
CA HIS A 154 -3.89 5.42 -1.25
C HIS A 154 -3.53 6.65 -2.09
N ILE A 155 -4.00 6.70 -3.34
CA ILE A 155 -3.80 7.85 -4.21
C ILE A 155 -4.50 9.09 -3.62
N THR A 156 -5.75 8.95 -3.16
CA THR A 156 -6.51 10.04 -2.55
C THR A 156 -5.81 10.61 -1.32
N THR A 157 -5.33 9.77 -0.41
CA THR A 157 -4.61 10.24 0.77
C THR A 157 -3.28 10.89 0.39
N GLY A 158 -2.55 10.32 -0.57
CA GLY A 158 -1.32 10.92 -1.10
C GLY A 158 -1.55 12.31 -1.71
N THR A 159 -2.65 12.50 -2.45
CA THR A 159 -3.03 13.80 -3.01
C THR A 159 -3.35 14.79 -1.90
N GLY A 160 -4.10 14.37 -0.87
CA GLY A 160 -4.37 15.19 0.30
C GLY A 160 -3.10 15.58 1.07
N PHE A 161 -2.10 14.70 1.14
CA PHE A 161 -0.81 15.02 1.72
C PHE A 161 -0.07 16.08 0.89
N LEU A 162 -0.07 15.95 -0.45
CA LEU A 162 0.57 16.90 -1.35
C LEU A 162 -0.07 18.29 -1.27
N ILE A 163 -1.41 18.37 -1.19
CA ILE A 163 -2.13 19.64 -1.00
C ILE A 163 -1.78 20.26 0.36
N ALA A 164 -1.72 19.47 1.42
CA ALA A 164 -1.35 19.93 2.76
C ALA A 164 0.15 20.26 2.92
N ASN A 165 1.00 19.84 1.98
CA ASN A 165 2.45 20.02 2.00
C ASN A 165 2.97 20.23 0.58
N PRO A 166 2.63 21.35 -0.08
CA PRO A 166 3.00 21.59 -1.46
C PRO A 166 4.52 21.77 -1.55
N HIS A 167 5.17 20.78 -2.16
CA HIS A 167 6.60 20.78 -2.39
C HIS A 167 6.91 19.98 -3.66
N TRP A 168 7.84 20.44 -4.48
CA TRP A 168 8.14 19.79 -5.75
C TRP A 168 8.66 18.35 -5.57
N ILE A 169 9.39 18.06 -4.50
CA ILE A 169 9.81 16.69 -4.14
C ILE A 169 8.57 15.83 -3.84
N ASN A 170 7.61 16.36 -3.09
CA ASN A 170 6.37 15.63 -2.78
C ASN A 170 5.57 15.36 -4.05
N ALA A 171 5.52 16.31 -4.99
CA ALA A 171 4.87 16.11 -6.27
C ALA A 171 5.56 15.00 -7.10
N ALA A 172 6.90 15.00 -7.18
CA ALA A 172 7.65 13.98 -7.89
C ALA A 172 7.48 12.58 -7.27
N ILE A 173 7.51 12.50 -5.93
CA ILE A 173 7.21 11.27 -5.19
C ILE A 173 5.79 10.79 -5.50
N TRP A 174 4.79 11.67 -5.40
CA TRP A 174 3.40 11.33 -5.63
C TRP A 174 3.17 10.80 -7.05
N VAL A 175 3.72 11.46 -8.08
CA VAL A 175 3.63 11.00 -9.47
C VAL A 175 4.25 9.61 -9.63
N THR A 176 5.40 9.37 -9.00
CA THR A 176 6.08 8.08 -9.09
C THR A 176 5.29 6.98 -8.40
N VAL A 177 4.74 7.26 -7.21
CA VAL A 177 3.88 6.34 -6.47
C VAL A 177 2.61 6.05 -7.27
N PHE A 178 1.98 7.08 -7.84
CA PHE A 178 0.80 6.94 -8.70
C PHE A 178 1.10 6.00 -9.89
N ALA A 179 2.18 6.24 -10.62
CA ALA A 179 2.59 5.38 -11.74
C ALA A 179 2.84 3.93 -11.29
N CYS A 180 3.48 3.74 -10.12
CA CYS A 180 3.70 2.40 -9.57
C CYS A 180 2.39 1.70 -9.19
N GLN A 181 1.42 2.43 -8.64
CA GLN A 181 0.09 1.86 -8.33
C GLN A 181 -0.66 1.45 -9.59
N ILE A 182 -0.57 2.23 -10.66
CA ILE A 182 -1.15 1.85 -11.96
C ILE A 182 -0.46 0.60 -12.52
N ALA A 183 0.86 0.51 -12.45
CA ALA A 183 1.59 -0.70 -12.87
C ALA A 183 1.17 -1.94 -12.06
N ARG A 184 0.95 -1.80 -10.75
CA ARG A 184 0.44 -2.89 -9.90
C ARG A 184 -0.97 -3.31 -10.24
N ILE A 185 -1.85 -2.36 -10.58
CA ILE A 185 -3.21 -2.64 -11.04
C ILE A 185 -3.16 -3.48 -12.32
N HIS A 186 -2.37 -3.08 -13.32
CA HIS A 186 -2.24 -3.87 -14.56
C HIS A 186 -1.64 -5.25 -14.32
N ALA A 187 -0.67 -5.37 -13.43
CA ALA A 187 -0.11 -6.67 -13.04
C ALA A 187 -1.16 -7.54 -12.33
N GLU A 188 -2.06 -6.96 -11.53
CA GLU A 188 -3.17 -7.69 -10.90
C GLU A 188 -4.23 -8.12 -11.91
N GLU A 189 -4.63 -7.23 -12.82
CA GLU A 189 -5.61 -7.55 -13.86
C GLU A 189 -5.09 -8.58 -14.86
N GLY A 190 -3.78 -8.65 -15.10
CA GLY A 190 -3.17 -9.67 -15.96
C GLY A 190 -3.07 -11.07 -15.34
N LEU A 191 -3.36 -11.21 -14.05
CA LEU A 191 -3.38 -12.50 -13.34
C LEU A 191 -4.82 -13.03 -13.13
N LEU A 192 -5.84 -12.19 -13.32
CA LEU A 192 -7.28 -12.52 -13.24
C LEU A 192 -7.80 -13.05 -14.58
#